data_AF-A0A944RP60-F1
#
_entry.id   AF-A0A944RP60-F1
#
_cell.length_a   1.000
_cell.length_b   1.000
_cell.length_c   1.000
_cell.angle_alpha   90.00
_cell.angle_beta   90.00
_cell.angle_gamma   90.00
#
_symmetry.space_group_name_H-M   'P 1'
#
loop_
_entity.id
_entity.type
_entity.pdbx_description
1 polymer ?
#
loop_
_entity_poly.entity_id
_entity_poly.type
_entity_poly.pdbx_seq_one_letter_code
_entity_poly.pdbx_strand_id
1 'polypeptide(L)'
;MRPSISEIVLGMKSSLETDIYPLIDDPRAQSSVRCMGLLLDHILLRVDVEGSVLDKDNRDLKESLFKFNELLNEGNLQNSNNEIRQFKSELEIVLNDQSKKKEGVPAISVLHEENTLLKGLFSKAIKCVENLRDDINVQLYNRFKVLVDDLLRRQLNRDSKWINPAFSGKPYY
;
A
#
# COMPACT_ATOMS: atom_id res chain seq x y z
N MET A 1 32.91 -8.47 2.35
CA MET A 1 31.76 -7.55 2.36
C MET A 1 30.55 -8.34 1.89
N ARG A 2 29.39 -8.26 2.56
CA ARG A 2 28.18 -8.97 2.10
C ARG A 2 27.48 -8.11 1.04
N PRO A 3 27.05 -8.67 -0.09
CA PRO A 3 26.33 -7.90 -1.11
C PRO A 3 24.97 -7.43 -0.56
N SER A 4 24.58 -6.22 -0.96
CA SER A 4 23.23 -5.68 -0.77
C SER A 4 22.20 -6.46 -1.57
N ILE A 5 20.92 -6.32 -1.22
CA ILE A 5 19.83 -6.97 -1.96
C ILE A 5 19.82 -6.48 -3.42
N SER A 6 20.06 -5.19 -3.65
CA SER A 6 20.13 -4.61 -5.00
C SER A 6 21.25 -5.23 -5.83
N GLU A 7 22.44 -5.43 -5.23
CA GLU A 7 23.56 -6.12 -5.90
C GLU A 7 23.26 -7.60 -6.20
N ILE A 8 22.55 -8.30 -5.30
CA ILE A 8 22.12 -9.68 -5.53
C ILE A 8 21.12 -9.74 -6.71
N VAL A 9 20.11 -8.88 -6.72
CA VAL A 9 19.07 -8.86 -7.76
C VAL A 9 19.66 -8.46 -9.12
N LEU A 10 20.60 -7.49 -9.14
CA LEU A 10 21.36 -7.14 -10.34
C LEU A 10 22.17 -8.32 -10.88
N GLY A 11 22.82 -9.07 -9.98
CA GLY A 11 23.55 -10.30 -10.35
C GLY A 11 22.63 -11.35 -10.98
N MET A 12 21.46 -11.59 -10.38
CA MET A 12 20.46 -12.53 -10.92
C MET A 12 19.97 -12.10 -12.31
N LYS A 13 19.70 -10.80 -12.48
CA LYS A 13 19.29 -10.25 -13.78
C LYS A 13 20.39 -10.43 -14.83
N SER A 14 21.62 -10.08 -14.49
CA SER A 14 22.77 -10.23 -15.38
C SER A 14 22.94 -11.67 -15.85
N SER A 15 22.81 -12.65 -14.95
CA SER A 15 22.89 -14.07 -15.32
C SER A 15 21.72 -14.53 -16.19
N LEU A 16 20.50 -14.04 -15.93
CA LEU A 16 19.36 -14.34 -16.79
C LEU A 16 19.55 -13.82 -18.22
N GLU A 17 20.04 -12.59 -18.37
CA GLU A 17 20.19 -11.93 -19.68
C GLU A 17 21.44 -12.39 -20.45
N THR A 18 22.55 -12.64 -19.75
CA THR A 18 23.85 -12.90 -20.38
C THR A 18 24.14 -14.39 -20.51
N ASP A 19 23.75 -15.19 -19.52
CA ASP A 19 24.16 -16.59 -19.44
C ASP A 19 23.02 -17.54 -19.84
N ILE A 20 21.77 -17.20 -19.50
CA ILE A 20 20.61 -18.09 -19.69
C ILE A 20 19.87 -17.78 -21.00
N TYR A 21 19.46 -16.53 -21.22
CA TYR A 21 18.65 -16.14 -22.37
C TYR A 21 19.26 -16.57 -23.72
N PRO A 22 20.57 -16.42 -23.99
CA PRO A 22 21.17 -16.81 -25.27
C PRO A 22 21.19 -18.32 -25.52
N LEU A 23 20.99 -19.15 -24.49
CA LEU A 23 21.02 -20.61 -24.58
C LEU A 23 19.62 -21.22 -24.81
N ILE A 24 18.57 -20.39 -24.86
CA ILE A 24 17.19 -20.87 -25.01
C ILE A 24 16.74 -20.73 -26.45
N ASP A 25 16.42 -21.85 -27.10
CA ASP A 25 15.90 -21.87 -28.46
C ASP A 25 14.36 -21.76 -28.52
N ASP A 26 13.64 -22.17 -27.46
CA ASP A 26 12.16 -22.09 -27.41
C ASP A 26 11.68 -20.65 -27.16
N PRO A 27 10.93 -20.03 -28.10
CA PRO A 27 10.40 -18.68 -27.95
C PRO A 27 9.51 -18.48 -26.71
N ARG A 28 8.80 -19.52 -26.25
CA ARG A 28 7.97 -19.44 -25.03
C ARG A 28 8.82 -19.35 -23.78
N ALA A 29 9.92 -20.11 -23.74
CA ALA A 29 10.88 -20.06 -22.67
C ALA A 29 11.64 -18.72 -22.66
N GLN A 30 12.00 -18.17 -23.83
CA GLN A 30 12.57 -16.82 -23.95
C GLN A 30 11.61 -15.75 -23.40
N SER A 31 10.31 -15.82 -23.76
CA SER A 31 9.30 -14.92 -23.22
C SER A 31 9.19 -15.02 -21.69
N SER A 32 9.32 -16.22 -21.13
CA SER A 32 9.26 -16.45 -19.68
C SER A 32 10.47 -15.84 -18.98
N VAL A 33 11.69 -16.04 -19.51
CA VAL A 33 12.92 -15.43 -18.97
C VAL A 33 12.86 -13.91 -19.02
N ARG A 34 12.32 -13.34 -20.10
CA ARG A 34 12.11 -11.90 -20.19
C ARG A 34 11.13 -11.38 -19.14
N CYS A 35 10.03 -12.10 -18.88
CA CYS A 35 9.13 -11.79 -17.77
C CYS A 35 9.86 -11.83 -16.42
N MET A 36 10.73 -12.81 -16.20
CA MET A 36 11.55 -12.86 -14.97
C MET A 36 12.48 -11.64 -14.86
N GLY A 37 13.14 -11.22 -15.94
CA GLY A 37 13.95 -10.00 -15.97
C GLY A 37 13.17 -8.73 -15.60
N LEU A 38 11.96 -8.58 -16.17
CA LEU A 38 11.06 -7.46 -15.83
C LEU A 38 10.61 -7.49 -14.36
N LEU A 39 10.38 -8.68 -13.79
CA LEU A 39 10.06 -8.81 -12.36
C LEU A 39 11.25 -8.42 -11.47
N LEU A 40 12.48 -8.77 -11.85
CA LEU A 40 13.69 -8.35 -11.14
C LEU A 40 13.90 -6.84 -11.22
N ASP A 41 13.64 -6.23 -12.38
CA ASP A 41 13.64 -4.76 -12.53
C ASP A 41 12.63 -4.10 -11.61
N HIS A 42 11.41 -4.65 -11.53
CA HIS A 42 10.41 -4.16 -10.60
C HIS A 42 10.82 -4.33 -9.13
N ILE A 43 11.49 -5.43 -8.77
CA ILE A 43 12.04 -5.63 -7.43
C ILE A 43 13.13 -4.60 -7.13
N LEU A 44 14.04 -4.33 -8.07
CA LEU A 44 15.10 -3.31 -7.91
C LEU A 44 14.52 -1.91 -7.69
N LEU A 45 13.51 -1.55 -8.48
CA LEU A 45 12.80 -0.28 -8.31
C LEU A 45 12.15 -0.15 -6.93
N ARG A 46 11.83 -1.28 -6.28
CA ARG A 46 11.17 -1.30 -4.98
C ARG A 46 12.12 -1.35 -3.80
N VAL A 47 13.17 -2.16 -3.88
CA VAL A 47 13.97 -2.54 -2.71
C VAL A 47 14.60 -1.35 -2.00
N ASP A 48 15.02 -0.33 -2.74
CA ASP A 48 15.71 0.85 -2.17
C ASP A 48 14.76 1.89 -1.57
N VAL A 49 13.47 1.84 -1.94
CA VAL A 49 12.49 2.89 -1.64
C VAL A 49 11.26 2.36 -0.88
N GLU A 50 11.09 1.04 -0.78
CA GLU A 50 9.94 0.37 -0.13
C GLU A 50 9.70 0.90 1.27
N GLY A 51 10.75 1.04 2.09
CA GLY A 51 10.63 1.55 3.45
C GLY A 51 10.06 2.97 3.50
N SER A 52 10.57 3.87 2.66
CA SER A 52 10.07 5.26 2.59
C SER A 52 8.63 5.34 2.07
N VAL A 53 8.25 4.44 1.16
CA VAL A 53 6.88 4.37 0.62
C VAL A 53 5.90 3.84 1.65
N LEU A 54 6.27 2.79 2.37
CA LEU A 54 5.42 2.23 3.43
C LEU A 54 5.24 3.22 4.58
N ASP A 55 6.30 3.93 4.99
CA ASP A 55 6.17 4.98 6.01
C ASP A 55 5.18 6.07 5.56
N LYS A 56 5.30 6.52 4.30
CA LYS A 56 4.38 7.50 3.73
C LYS A 56 2.95 6.96 3.65
N ASP A 57 2.76 5.71 3.20
CA ASP A 57 1.43 5.09 3.12
C ASP A 57 0.78 4.93 4.50
N ASN A 58 1.55 4.51 5.50
CA ASN A 58 1.07 4.41 6.88
C ASN A 58 0.65 5.78 7.42
N ARG A 59 1.41 6.83 7.10
CA ARG A 59 1.07 8.21 7.47
C ARG A 59 -0.21 8.70 6.80
N ASP A 60 -0.33 8.50 5.48
CA ASP A 60 -1.52 8.87 4.70
C ASP A 60 -2.77 8.14 5.22
N LEU A 61 -2.65 6.84 5.56
CA LEU A 61 -3.71 6.03 6.14
C LEU A 61 -4.11 6.52 7.53
N LYS A 62 -3.14 6.79 8.43
CA LYS A 62 -3.40 7.33 9.77
C LYS A 62 -4.13 8.66 9.72
N GLU A 63 -3.67 9.59 8.88
CA GLU A 63 -4.30 10.89 8.71
C GLU A 63 -5.74 10.74 8.20
N SER A 64 -5.97 9.83 7.24
CA SER A 64 -7.31 9.59 6.69
C SER A 64 -8.23 8.93 7.71
N LEU A 65 -7.74 7.99 8.51
CA LEU A 65 -8.48 7.38 9.62
C LEU A 65 -8.79 8.40 10.73
N PHE A 66 -7.88 9.33 11.01
CA PHE A 66 -8.11 10.41 11.96
C PHE A 66 -9.23 11.35 11.49
N LYS A 67 -9.14 11.84 10.25
CA LYS A 67 -10.19 12.67 9.63
C LYS A 67 -11.53 11.93 9.56
N PHE A 68 -11.51 10.63 9.31
CA PHE A 68 -12.70 9.79 9.34
C PHE A 68 -13.35 9.76 10.74
N ASN A 69 -12.54 9.62 11.79
CA ASN A 69 -13.00 9.70 13.17
C ASN A 69 -13.59 11.07 13.51
N GLU A 70 -12.99 12.16 13.03
CA GLU A 70 -13.54 13.52 13.19
C GLU A 70 -14.93 13.65 12.55
N LEU A 71 -15.10 13.16 11.32
CA LEU A 71 -16.41 13.16 10.64
C LEU A 71 -17.47 12.34 11.38
N LEU A 72 -17.10 11.19 11.95
CA LEU A 72 -18.01 10.41 12.79
C LEU A 72 -18.42 11.19 14.05
N ASN A 73 -17.49 11.94 14.65
CA ASN A 73 -17.76 12.76 15.82
C ASN A 73 -18.67 13.94 15.47
N GLU A 74 -18.41 14.65 14.37
CA GLU A 74 -19.24 15.76 13.88
C GLU A 74 -20.68 15.31 13.59
N GLY A 75 -20.86 14.11 13.04
CA GLY A 75 -22.18 13.54 12.78
C GLY A 75 -22.90 13.00 14.01
N ASN A 76 -22.29 13.05 15.20
CA ASN A 76 -22.77 12.37 16.42
C ASN A 76 -23.01 10.86 16.23
N LEU A 77 -22.26 10.21 15.34
CA LEU A 77 -22.50 8.82 14.92
C LEU A 77 -21.79 7.78 15.79
N GLN A 78 -21.07 8.21 16.82
CA GLN A 78 -20.17 7.37 17.60
C GLN A 78 -20.87 6.19 18.28
N ASN A 79 -22.17 6.34 18.56
CA ASN A 79 -22.98 5.34 19.23
C ASN A 79 -24.07 4.74 18.34
N SER A 80 -24.11 5.09 17.05
CA SER A 80 -25.21 4.73 16.14
C SER A 80 -25.35 3.23 15.95
N ASN A 81 -24.24 2.48 15.92
CA ASN A 81 -24.26 1.02 15.87
C ASN A 81 -23.02 0.39 16.55
N ASN A 82 -23.06 -0.93 16.75
CA ASN A 82 -21.96 -1.67 17.37
C ASN A 82 -20.69 -1.67 16.51
N GLU A 83 -20.82 -1.58 15.18
CA GLU A 83 -19.69 -1.61 14.25
C GLU A 83 -18.82 -0.36 14.36
N ILE A 84 -19.44 0.82 14.47
CA ILE A 84 -18.73 2.10 14.68
C ILE A 84 -18.05 2.11 16.04
N ARG A 85 -18.72 1.59 17.09
CA ARG A 85 -18.10 1.49 18.43
C ARG A 85 -16.88 0.58 18.40
N GLN A 86 -17.00 -0.57 17.74
CA GLN A 86 -15.87 -1.49 17.56
C GLN A 86 -14.74 -0.84 16.75
N PHE A 87 -15.06 -0.22 15.61
CA PHE A 87 -14.11 0.52 14.80
C PHE A 87 -13.38 1.60 15.61
N LYS A 88 -14.11 2.39 16.41
CA LYS A 88 -13.52 3.41 17.29
C LYS A 88 -12.55 2.81 18.29
N SER A 89 -12.95 1.74 18.98
CA SER A 89 -12.08 1.08 19.95
C SER A 89 -10.80 0.55 19.29
N GLU A 90 -10.91 -0.07 18.12
CA GLU A 90 -9.76 -0.58 17.38
C GLU A 90 -8.87 0.56 16.88
N LEU A 91 -9.46 1.66 16.40
CA LEU A 91 -8.74 2.84 15.96
C LEU A 91 -7.98 3.50 17.13
N GLU A 92 -8.62 3.64 18.29
CA GLU A 92 -7.98 4.19 19.50
C GLU A 92 -6.82 3.31 19.96
N ILE A 93 -6.96 1.99 19.92
CA ILE A 93 -5.86 1.07 20.20
C ILE A 93 -4.70 1.34 19.23
N VAL A 94 -4.96 1.39 17.92
CA VAL A 94 -3.90 1.55 16.92
C VAL A 94 -3.26 2.94 16.93
N LEU A 95 -4.00 4.00 17.25
CA LEU A 95 -3.47 5.36 17.36
C LEU A 95 -2.74 5.60 18.68
N ASN A 96 -3.20 4.98 19.78
CA ASN A 96 -2.59 5.12 21.11
C ASN A 96 -1.49 4.08 21.38
N ASP A 97 -1.31 3.09 20.51
CA ASP A 97 -0.20 2.16 20.55
C ASP A 97 1.11 2.87 20.15
N GLN A 98 1.53 3.80 21.01
CA GLN A 98 2.83 4.48 20.97
C GLN A 98 3.97 3.55 21.41
N SER A 99 3.69 2.28 21.75
CA SER A 99 4.70 1.31 22.21
C SER A 99 5.75 0.98 21.13
N LYS A 100 5.49 1.37 19.87
CA LYS A 100 6.43 1.25 18.75
C LYS A 100 7.18 2.54 18.41
N LYS A 101 7.27 3.55 19.29
CA LYS A 101 8.31 4.60 19.18
C LYS A 101 9.68 3.99 19.51
N LYS A 102 10.15 3.05 18.67
CA LYS A 102 11.54 2.61 18.68
C LYS A 102 12.37 3.77 18.13
N GLU A 103 13.33 4.25 18.90
CA GLU A 103 14.31 5.21 18.42
C GLU A 103 15.03 4.62 17.19
N GLY A 104 14.88 5.23 16.02
CA GLY A 104 15.47 4.79 14.76
C GLY A 104 14.45 4.63 13.62
N VAL A 105 14.95 4.34 12.41
CA VAL A 105 14.11 4.01 11.26
C VAL A 105 13.48 2.63 11.49
N PRO A 106 12.14 2.48 11.44
CA PRO A 106 11.49 1.20 11.66
C PRO A 106 11.92 0.18 10.59
N ALA A 107 12.05 -1.09 10.98
CA ALA A 107 12.30 -2.16 10.02
C ALA A 107 11.13 -2.27 9.02
N ILE A 108 11.44 -2.62 7.76
CA ILE A 108 10.43 -2.75 6.69
C ILE A 108 9.30 -3.72 7.07
N SER A 109 9.61 -4.82 7.77
CA SER A 109 8.61 -5.77 8.26
C SER A 109 7.59 -5.12 9.20
N VAL A 110 8.05 -4.24 10.10
CA VAL A 110 7.19 -3.50 11.04
C VAL A 110 6.29 -2.53 10.27
N LEU A 111 6.84 -1.85 9.27
CA LEU A 111 6.07 -0.95 8.40
C LEU A 111 4.98 -1.71 7.63
N HIS A 112 5.25 -2.93 7.15
CA HIS A 112 4.26 -3.78 6.48
C HIS A 112 3.15 -4.27 7.40
N GLU A 113 3.50 -4.72 8.62
CA GLU A 113 2.50 -5.14 9.62
C GLU A 113 1.55 -3.99 9.94
N GLU A 114 2.11 -2.81 10.18
CA GLU A 114 1.34 -1.59 10.43
C GLU A 114 0.47 -1.22 9.22
N ASN A 115 1.02 -1.29 8.00
CA ASN A 115 0.29 -1.00 6.78
C ASN A 115 -0.93 -1.92 6.61
N THR A 116 -0.73 -3.22 6.86
CA THR A 116 -1.78 -4.24 6.77
C THR A 116 -2.90 -3.97 7.77
N LEU A 117 -2.53 -3.64 9.01
CA LEU A 117 -3.47 -3.27 10.07
C LEU A 117 -4.28 -2.02 9.70
N LEU A 118 -3.60 -0.95 9.27
CA LEU A 118 -4.25 0.31 8.88
C LEU A 118 -5.17 0.15 7.67
N LYS A 119 -4.79 -0.64 6.65
CA LYS A 119 -5.67 -0.97 5.52
C LYS A 119 -6.90 -1.76 5.95
N GLY A 120 -6.74 -2.68 6.89
CA GLY A 120 -7.85 -3.40 7.51
C GLY A 120 -8.84 -2.46 8.19
N LEU A 121 -8.32 -1.53 9.01
CA LEU A 121 -9.14 -0.50 9.67
C LEU A 121 -9.84 0.41 8.67
N PHE A 122 -9.13 0.87 7.63
CA PHE A 122 -9.73 1.73 6.61
C PHE A 122 -10.85 1.02 5.84
N SER A 123 -10.68 -0.26 5.54
CA SER A 123 -11.73 -1.08 4.93
C SER A 123 -12.95 -1.22 5.84
N LYS A 124 -12.75 -1.38 7.16
CA LYS A 124 -13.84 -1.36 8.14
C LYS A 124 -14.53 0.01 8.20
N ALA A 125 -13.76 1.09 8.14
CA ALA A 125 -14.29 2.46 8.10
C ALA A 125 -15.24 2.66 6.92
N ILE A 126 -14.85 2.26 5.70
CA ILE A 126 -15.71 2.33 4.51
C ILE A 126 -17.02 1.55 4.73
N LYS A 127 -16.93 0.32 5.24
CA LYS A 127 -18.13 -0.50 5.53
C LYS A 127 -19.06 0.19 6.54
N CYS A 128 -18.51 0.83 7.57
CA CYS A 128 -19.33 1.57 8.53
C CYS A 128 -20.11 2.71 7.86
N VAL A 129 -19.49 3.45 6.92
CA VAL A 129 -20.20 4.53 6.19
C VAL A 129 -21.28 3.97 5.28
N GLU A 130 -20.99 2.90 4.55
CA GLU A 130 -21.98 2.26 3.68
C GLU A 130 -23.19 1.78 4.46
N ASN A 131 -22.98 1.18 5.65
CA ASN A 131 -24.06 0.73 6.52
C ASN A 131 -24.86 1.88 7.14
N LEU A 132 -24.27 3.08 7.24
CA LEU A 132 -24.91 4.29 7.77
C LEU A 132 -25.56 5.15 6.69
N ARG A 133 -25.50 4.74 5.43
CA ARG A 133 -25.87 5.58 4.27
C ARG A 133 -27.27 6.19 4.40
N ASP A 134 -28.22 5.44 4.94
CA ASP A 134 -29.61 5.87 5.09
C ASP A 134 -29.85 6.70 6.37
N ASP A 135 -28.96 6.58 7.36
CA ASP A 135 -29.06 7.23 8.67
C ASP A 135 -28.32 8.59 8.74
N ILE A 136 -27.46 8.87 7.75
CA ILE A 136 -26.63 10.09 7.74
C ILE A 136 -27.11 11.07 6.68
N ASN A 137 -26.94 12.37 6.97
CA ASN A 137 -27.28 13.38 5.98
C ASN A 137 -26.34 13.30 4.76
N VAL A 138 -26.86 13.70 3.59
CA VAL A 138 -26.15 13.61 2.31
C VAL A 138 -24.84 14.39 2.29
N GLN A 139 -24.77 15.53 3.00
CA GLN A 139 -23.57 16.36 3.06
C GLN A 139 -22.42 15.63 3.78
N LEU A 140 -22.72 14.96 4.88
CA LEU A 140 -21.76 14.20 5.66
C LEU A 140 -21.31 12.95 4.90
N TYR A 141 -22.23 12.21 4.28
CA TYR A 141 -21.89 11.07 3.41
C TYR A 141 -20.95 11.48 2.27
N ASN A 142 -21.22 12.61 1.61
CA ASN A 142 -20.36 13.12 0.54
C ASN A 142 -18.95 13.48 1.05
N ARG A 143 -18.81 14.00 2.28
CA ARG A 143 -17.50 14.28 2.89
C ARG A 143 -16.71 13.00 3.14
N PHE A 144 -17.37 11.93 3.61
CA PHE A 144 -16.73 10.61 3.71
C PHE A 144 -16.24 10.09 2.36
N LYS A 145 -17.08 10.18 1.33
CA LYS A 145 -16.73 9.75 -0.02
C LYS A 145 -15.51 10.50 -0.58
N VAL A 146 -15.49 11.83 -0.43
CA VAL A 146 -14.35 12.66 -0.86
C VAL A 146 -13.05 12.24 -0.17
N LEU A 147 -13.10 11.89 1.12
CA LEU A 147 -11.93 11.42 1.86
C LEU A 147 -11.41 10.08 1.33
N VAL A 148 -12.31 9.14 1.01
CA VAL A 148 -11.95 7.85 0.40
C VAL A 148 -11.33 8.06 -0.98
N ASP A 149 -11.98 8.88 -1.83
CA ASP A 149 -11.50 9.16 -3.18
C ASP A 149 -10.12 9.84 -3.16
N ASP A 150 -9.87 10.76 -2.22
CA ASP A 150 -8.58 11.44 -2.06
C ASP A 150 -7.47 10.48 -1.67
N LEU A 151 -7.71 9.58 -0.71
CA LEU A 151 -6.72 8.56 -0.33
C LEU A 151 -6.39 7.64 -1.51
N LEU A 152 -7.40 7.14 -2.23
CA LEU A 152 -7.20 6.27 -3.38
C LEU A 152 -6.41 6.98 -4.49
N ARG A 153 -6.71 8.25 -4.76
CA ARG A 153 -5.93 9.07 -5.70
C ARG A 153 -4.48 9.23 -5.26
N ARG A 154 -4.21 9.48 -3.98
CA ARG A 154 -2.85 9.57 -3.45
C ARG A 154 -2.08 8.26 -3.61
N GLN A 155 -2.72 7.11 -3.34
CA GLN A 155 -2.13 5.79 -3.53
C GLN A 155 -1.83 5.51 -5.01
N LEU A 156 -2.81 5.71 -5.90
CA LEU A 156 -2.63 5.51 -7.35
C LEU A 156 -1.51 6.40 -7.92
N ASN A 157 -1.49 7.69 -7.56
CA ASN A 157 -0.45 8.61 -8.02
C ASN A 157 0.95 8.21 -7.55
N ARG A 158 1.08 7.65 -6.34
CA ARG A 158 2.35 7.16 -5.81
C ARG A 158 2.80 5.90 -6.54
N ASP A 159 1.91 4.93 -6.70
CA ASP A 159 2.23 3.60 -7.22
C ASP A 159 2.36 3.62 -8.77
N SER A 160 1.70 4.54 -9.46
CA SER A 160 1.80 4.71 -10.93
C SER A 160 3.24 4.91 -11.43
N LYS A 161 4.11 5.52 -10.62
CA LYS A 161 5.53 5.74 -10.95
C LYS A 161 6.33 4.44 -11.07
N TRP A 162 5.78 3.32 -10.57
CA TRP A 162 6.45 2.03 -10.40
C TRP A 162 5.83 0.98 -11.33
N ILE A 163 4.54 1.12 -11.61
CA ILE A 163 3.80 0.27 -12.53
C ILE A 163 4.15 0.60 -14.00
N ASN A 164 4.24 1.89 -14.36
CA ASN A 164 4.48 2.29 -15.75
C ASN A 164 5.85 1.83 -16.30
N PRO A 165 6.97 1.92 -15.56
CA PRO A 165 8.25 1.40 -16.05
C PRO A 165 8.28 -0.12 -16.19
N ALA A 166 7.60 -0.86 -15.29
CA ALA A 166 7.65 -2.32 -15.25
C ALA A 166 6.75 -3.02 -16.29
N PHE A 167 5.65 -2.38 -16.70
CA PHE A 167 4.63 -2.99 -17.58
C PHE A 167 4.39 -2.25 -18.90
N SER A 168 5.19 -1.23 -19.23
CA SER A 168 5.11 -0.51 -20.52
C SER A 168 5.71 -1.28 -21.71
N GLY A 169 6.02 -2.56 -21.53
CA GLY A 169 6.53 -3.43 -22.60
C GLY A 169 5.61 -3.37 -23.81
N LYS A 170 6.07 -2.69 -24.88
CA LYS A 170 5.40 -2.77 -26.18
C LYS A 170 5.31 -4.25 -26.55
N PRO A 171 4.12 -4.79 -26.88
CA PRO A 171 4.04 -6.11 -27.47
C PRO A 171 4.88 -6.09 -28.76
N TYR A 172 5.76 -7.07 -28.90
CA TYR A 172 6.47 -7.26 -30.17
C TYR A 172 5.44 -7.68 -31.21
N TYR A 173 5.27 -6.85 -32.24
CA TYR A 173 4.76 -7.25 -33.54
C TYR A 173 5.93 -7.72 -34.40
#